data_AF-A0A8H7HY19-F1
#
_entry.id   AF-A0A8H7HY19-F1
#
_cell.length_a   1.000
_cell.length_b   1.000
_cell.length_c   1.000
_cell.angle_alpha   90.00
_cell.angle_beta   90.00
_cell.angle_gamma   90.00
#
_symmetry.space_group_name_H-M   'P 1'
#
loop_
_entity.id
_entity.type
_entity.pdbx_description
1 polymer ?
#
loop_
_entity_poly.entity_id
_entity_poly.type
_entity_poly.pdbx_seq_one_letter_code
_entity_poly.pdbx_strand_id
1 'polypeptide(L)'
;MHFSITATFSALAFLASAVQASHTITLRNNCGWGAGLRVDNYSGSPYTGAARVDVPAKSSKSVVVPDGWDGRVCDVTASGSSANNCYGACSMAEFNMNSGGLNWYDISNILAYTVPQKISSSCDSVTCTSAGCPCNQAYRPGDKTGTCGGTGPLDQAVRACGGNDFTITYCPAQKDKSTAYSELLQNILNLPQDQIPAALLTYVGLIVNRDQPGIVVARQVLSELAGALEKNKVEDREARKKVIQDVLDTLQPRLVSYEEQTAALRLQMASLLEEEEEWVEAARVLMGISLDSGHRQVSSEEKLQIYIRIVRLLLEEGEHAQADTYCKRAALLIPSTSNRELQLSFKLSQARIADFNRRFYDAALRYNELSWVPELDEDDRANALSAAVTCAVLDPAGPKRSRLLATLFRDERAPSLENYTILKKMFNEHIIRPDEVKGFEATLKPHHLARVAQSQNDKLAARKAAADNDGDTDMTDADTPQSTRTGPTTVLDKAVLEHNLLSASKIYNNITFAGLGALLDLAPAAAETMARRMIGEGRLHASIDQVAKLISFDHTHDARQDDAAGGAGGLGDVVQEVEDTGAPETDKWDLQIRKSASSVESIVQYLREKQLVSVS
;
A
#
# COMPACT_ATOMS: atom_id res chain seq x y z
N MET A 1 -0.48 60.15 88.41
CA MET A 1 -0.44 59.91 86.96
C MET A 1 1.03 59.84 86.56
N HIS A 2 1.43 58.66 86.09
CA HIS A 2 2.82 58.22 85.98
C HIS A 2 3.53 58.77 84.75
N PHE A 3 4.82 59.05 84.94
CA PHE A 3 5.80 59.52 83.96
C PHE A 3 6.85 58.43 83.70
N SER A 4 7.30 58.39 82.45
CA SER A 4 8.66 58.11 81.93
C SER A 4 9.39 56.78 82.20
N ILE A 5 9.64 56.08 81.09
CA ILE A 5 10.88 55.46 80.58
C ILE A 5 12.01 55.19 81.59
N THR A 6 12.38 53.91 81.72
CA THR A 6 13.74 53.48 82.09
C THR A 6 14.15 52.27 81.26
N ALA A 7 15.31 52.38 80.61
CA ALA A 7 15.93 51.38 79.76
C ALA A 7 16.71 50.36 80.61
N THR A 8 16.55 49.07 80.30
CA THR A 8 17.36 47.97 80.82
C THR A 8 18.46 47.61 79.82
N PHE A 9 19.73 47.66 80.26
CA PHE A 9 20.88 47.14 79.52
C PHE A 9 21.20 45.70 79.97
N SER A 10 21.49 44.88 78.97
CA SER A 10 21.79 43.44 79.01
C SER A 10 23.12 43.07 79.67
N ALA A 11 23.18 41.84 80.19
CA ALA A 11 24.37 40.99 80.11
C ALA A 11 23.92 39.52 80.00
N LEU A 12 23.81 39.00 78.77
CA LEU A 12 23.63 37.58 78.51
C LEU A 12 24.92 37.04 77.87
N ALA A 13 25.53 36.07 78.54
CA ALA A 13 26.73 35.39 78.10
C ALA A 13 26.48 34.61 76.79
N PHE A 14 27.29 34.85 75.78
CA PHE A 14 27.36 34.02 74.58
C PHE A 14 28.14 32.74 74.88
N LEU A 15 27.45 31.60 74.96
CA LEU A 15 28.02 30.30 74.67
C LEU A 15 28.03 30.15 73.15
N ALA A 16 29.19 30.34 72.52
CA ALA A 16 29.39 30.03 71.11
C ALA A 16 29.41 28.51 70.93
N SER A 17 28.29 27.94 70.48
CA SER A 17 28.28 26.62 69.86
C SER A 17 29.09 26.71 68.57
N ALA A 18 30.27 26.08 68.52
CA ALA A 18 31.01 25.96 67.28
C ALA A 18 30.12 25.24 66.25
N VAL A 19 29.72 25.94 65.19
CA VAL A 19 29.10 25.31 64.02
C VAL A 19 30.20 24.48 63.38
N GLN A 20 30.18 23.17 63.65
CA GLN A 20 31.02 22.22 62.97
C GLN A 20 30.57 22.22 61.51
N ALA A 21 31.47 22.56 60.58
CA ALA A 21 31.17 22.42 59.17
C ALA A 21 30.77 20.95 58.89
N SER A 22 29.80 20.76 57.99
CA SER A 22 29.16 19.46 57.75
C SER A 22 28.73 19.34 56.30
N HIS A 23 28.77 18.13 55.76
CA HIS A 23 28.38 17.80 54.39
C HIS A 23 27.07 17.03 54.36
N THR A 24 26.18 17.36 53.43
CA THR A 24 24.96 16.59 53.18
C THR A 24 25.19 15.57 52.07
N ILE A 25 24.96 14.30 52.36
CA ILE A 25 24.93 13.22 51.37
C ILE A 25 23.47 12.83 51.13
N THR A 26 22.97 13.12 49.94
CA THR A 26 21.61 12.76 49.50
C THR A 26 21.63 11.41 48.80
N LEU A 27 20.94 10.43 49.39
CA LEU A 27 20.74 9.08 48.87
C LEU A 27 19.44 9.06 48.04
N ARG A 28 19.56 9.05 46.72
CA ARG A 28 18.44 9.06 45.77
C ARG A 28 18.25 7.67 45.16
N ASN A 29 17.11 7.05 45.41
CA ASN A 29 16.77 5.74 44.89
C ASN A 29 15.78 5.84 43.71
N ASN A 30 16.27 5.67 42.48
CA ASN A 30 15.43 5.58 41.29
C ASN A 30 15.05 4.14 40.92
N CYS A 31 15.47 3.13 41.70
CA CYS A 31 15.18 1.74 41.42
C CYS A 31 13.68 1.42 41.64
N GLY A 32 13.23 0.26 41.18
CA GLY A 32 11.86 -0.24 41.40
C GLY A 32 11.64 -0.86 42.79
N TRP A 33 12.68 -0.94 43.61
CA TRP A 33 12.69 -1.54 44.95
C TRP A 33 13.34 -0.59 45.96
N GLY A 34 13.06 -0.79 47.25
CA GLY A 34 13.69 -0.04 48.33
C GLY A 34 15.16 -0.43 48.52
N ALA A 35 16.01 0.54 48.88
CA ALA A 35 17.43 0.33 49.17
C ALA A 35 17.65 0.49 50.68
N GLY A 36 18.14 -0.56 51.34
CA GLY A 36 18.58 -0.48 52.73
C GLY A 36 20.05 -0.12 52.74
N LEU A 37 20.40 1.10 53.13
CA LEU A 37 21.78 1.57 53.05
C LEU A 37 22.37 1.71 54.45
N ARG A 38 23.67 1.55 54.56
CA ARG A 38 24.42 1.83 55.77
C ARG A 38 25.50 2.86 55.53
N VAL A 39 25.61 3.81 56.45
CA VAL A 39 26.70 4.78 56.55
C VAL A 39 27.62 4.33 57.67
N ASP A 40 28.87 4.03 57.36
CA ASP A 40 29.83 3.44 58.29
C ASP A 40 31.07 4.31 58.42
N ASN A 41 31.57 4.46 59.65
CA ASN A 41 32.74 5.26 59.96
C ASN A 41 34.01 4.42 59.80
N TYR A 42 35.03 4.97 59.14
CA TYR A 42 36.36 4.39 59.08
C TYR A 42 37.35 5.13 59.98
N SER A 43 37.54 6.42 59.73
CA SER A 43 38.47 7.25 60.48
C SER A 43 37.98 8.71 60.61
N GLY A 44 38.77 9.57 61.25
CA GLY A 44 38.45 11.00 61.38
C GLY A 44 37.25 11.31 62.29
N SER A 45 36.52 12.37 61.97
CA SER A 45 35.34 12.84 62.71
C SER A 45 34.16 11.87 62.48
N PRO A 46 33.67 11.14 63.51
CA PRO A 46 32.68 10.10 63.28
C PRO A 46 31.28 10.67 62.97
N TYR A 47 30.59 10.09 62.00
CA TYR A 47 29.15 10.25 61.82
C TYR A 47 28.41 9.62 62.99
N THR A 48 27.51 10.38 63.62
CA THR A 48 26.74 9.97 64.82
C THR A 48 25.25 9.75 64.55
N GLY A 49 24.81 9.88 63.29
CA GLY A 49 23.41 9.65 62.93
C GLY A 49 23.06 8.16 62.79
N ALA A 50 21.89 7.89 62.22
CA ALA A 50 21.41 6.52 62.04
C ALA A 50 22.33 5.73 61.10
N ALA A 51 22.96 4.68 61.62
CA ALA A 51 23.84 3.83 60.84
C ALA A 51 23.12 3.22 59.63
N ARG A 52 21.84 2.83 59.77
CA ARG A 52 21.00 2.33 58.66
C ARG A 52 20.01 3.38 58.19
N VAL A 53 19.93 3.54 56.86
CA VAL A 53 19.04 4.45 56.15
C VAL A 53 18.29 3.69 55.06
N ASP A 54 17.04 3.33 55.32
CA ASP A 54 16.18 2.71 54.31
C ASP A 54 15.56 3.79 53.41
N VAL A 55 15.83 3.72 52.11
CA VAL A 55 15.35 4.63 51.07
C VAL A 55 14.34 3.90 50.19
N PRO A 56 13.03 4.14 50.33
CA PRO A 56 12.01 3.53 49.48
C PRO A 56 12.25 3.73 47.98
N ALA A 57 11.64 2.87 47.15
CA ALA A 57 11.67 3.02 45.70
C ALA A 57 11.18 4.41 45.27
N LYS A 58 11.85 5.01 44.28
CA LYS A 58 11.51 6.34 43.72
C LYS A 58 11.50 7.49 44.75
N SER A 59 12.34 7.40 45.78
CA SER A 59 12.43 8.40 46.85
C SER A 59 13.87 8.82 47.13
N SER A 60 14.05 9.79 48.02
CA SER A 60 15.38 10.21 48.48
C SER A 60 15.38 10.50 49.99
N LYS A 61 16.53 10.25 50.63
CA LYS A 61 16.82 10.69 52.00
C LYS A 61 18.19 11.31 52.05
N SER A 62 18.43 12.21 53.00
CA SER A 62 19.74 12.84 53.18
C SER A 62 20.31 12.51 54.56
N VAL A 63 21.62 12.34 54.62
CA VAL A 63 22.39 12.23 55.86
C VAL A 63 23.39 13.37 55.92
N VAL A 64 23.68 13.84 57.13
CA VAL A 64 24.66 14.91 57.36
C VAL A 64 25.87 14.30 58.05
N VAL A 65 27.03 14.39 57.41
CA VAL A 65 28.31 13.90 57.94
C VAL A 65 29.20 15.08 58.33
N PRO A 66 29.98 14.99 59.41
CA PRO A 66 30.80 16.11 59.86
C PRO A 66 32.01 16.34 58.94
N ASP A 67 32.57 17.54 58.98
CA ASP A 67 33.90 17.82 58.41
C ASP A 67 34.96 16.91 59.05
N GLY A 68 35.87 16.38 58.21
CA GLY A 68 36.85 15.39 58.63
C GLY A 68 36.31 13.96 58.69
N TRP A 69 35.06 13.70 58.25
CA TRP A 69 34.51 12.35 58.16
C TRP A 69 35.19 11.53 57.06
N ASP A 70 35.70 10.37 57.42
CA ASP A 70 36.25 9.38 56.50
C ASP A 70 35.47 8.06 56.69
N GLY A 71 34.76 7.65 55.65
CA GLY A 71 33.77 6.58 55.77
C GLY A 71 33.19 6.10 54.45
N ARG A 72 32.26 5.15 54.55
CA ARG A 72 31.72 4.41 53.40
C ARG A 72 30.21 4.28 53.47
N VAL A 73 29.59 4.11 52.30
CA VAL A 73 28.19 3.74 52.15
C VAL A 73 28.08 2.36 51.51
N CYS A 74 27.28 1.47 52.09
CA CYS A 74 27.06 0.10 51.59
C CYS A 74 25.60 -0.33 51.63
N ASP A 75 25.24 -1.36 50.86
CA ASP A 75 23.93 -2.02 50.91
C ASP A 75 23.89 -3.06 52.05
N VAL A 76 22.74 -3.14 52.74
CA VAL A 76 22.50 -4.06 53.86
C VAL A 76 21.42 -5.11 53.54
N THR A 77 21.29 -5.53 52.28
CA THR A 77 20.35 -6.60 51.86
C THR A 77 20.63 -7.95 52.55
N ALA A 78 20.02 -8.11 53.72
CA ALA A 78 19.57 -9.28 54.49
C ALA A 78 20.37 -10.60 54.60
N SER A 79 21.49 -10.84 53.92
CA SER A 79 22.29 -12.06 54.14
C SER A 79 23.77 -11.88 53.83
N GLY A 80 24.60 -11.71 54.87
CA GLY A 80 26.06 -11.75 54.74
C GLY A 80 26.80 -10.71 55.58
N SER A 81 28.14 -10.78 55.53
CA SER A 81 29.14 -10.03 56.33
C SER A 81 28.98 -8.49 56.38
N SER A 82 28.13 -7.90 55.54
CA SER A 82 27.86 -6.46 55.38
C SER A 82 26.94 -5.86 56.45
N ALA A 83 26.22 -6.69 57.21
CA ALA A 83 25.29 -6.20 58.23
C ALA A 83 26.01 -5.35 59.29
N ASN A 84 27.28 -5.66 59.57
CA ASN A 84 28.04 -5.12 60.70
C ASN A 84 29.28 -4.29 60.30
N ASN A 85 29.67 -4.20 59.02
CA ASN A 85 30.53 -3.12 58.51
C ASN A 85 30.41 -2.90 56.99
N CYS A 86 30.85 -1.74 56.48
CA CYS A 86 30.93 -1.45 55.03
C CYS A 86 32.29 -1.77 54.40
N TYR A 87 33.13 -2.61 55.02
CA TYR A 87 34.48 -2.88 54.56
C TYR A 87 34.56 -4.01 53.52
N GLY A 88 35.49 -3.86 52.59
CA GLY A 88 35.79 -4.88 51.59
C GLY A 88 34.62 -5.11 50.65
N ALA A 89 34.10 -6.34 50.61
CA ALA A 89 33.21 -6.84 49.55
C ALA A 89 31.88 -6.09 49.40
N CYS A 90 31.53 -5.21 50.35
CA CYS A 90 30.19 -4.63 50.46
C CYS A 90 30.18 -3.11 50.28
N SER A 91 31.36 -2.48 50.17
CA SER A 91 31.49 -1.06 49.86
C SER A 91 30.78 -0.73 48.54
N MET A 92 30.09 0.41 48.47
CA MET A 92 29.49 0.95 47.25
C MET A 92 30.04 2.33 46.90
N ALA A 93 30.28 3.16 47.93
CA ALA A 93 30.86 4.50 47.79
C ALA A 93 31.76 4.79 48.99
N GLU A 94 32.86 5.50 48.75
CA GLU A 94 33.79 5.94 49.80
C GLU A 94 33.96 7.45 49.74
N PHE A 95 34.23 8.02 50.91
CA PHE A 95 34.30 9.45 51.10
C PHE A 95 35.37 9.79 52.12
N ASN A 96 36.14 10.83 51.82
CA ASN A 96 37.03 11.46 52.78
C ASN A 96 36.79 12.97 52.73
N MET A 97 36.14 13.49 53.76
CA MET A 97 35.68 14.88 53.85
C MET A 97 36.76 15.78 54.43
N ASN A 98 37.07 16.86 53.72
CA ASN A 98 37.97 17.94 54.12
C ASN A 98 39.44 17.50 54.35
N SER A 99 39.90 16.43 53.72
CA SER A 99 41.33 16.05 53.71
C SER A 99 42.13 16.98 52.79
N GLY A 100 43.06 17.73 53.39
CA GLY A 100 43.87 18.74 52.68
C GLY A 100 43.05 19.92 52.14
N GLY A 101 41.88 20.21 52.70
CA GLY A 101 40.96 21.25 52.21
C GLY A 101 40.04 20.80 51.06
N LEU A 102 40.05 19.51 50.73
CA LEU A 102 39.24 18.92 49.67
C LEU A 102 38.42 17.73 50.20
N ASN A 103 37.26 17.52 49.60
CA ASN A 103 36.38 16.39 49.80
C ASN A 103 36.60 15.40 48.66
N TRP A 104 37.02 14.21 49.02
CA TRP A 104 37.35 13.13 48.11
C TRP A 104 36.24 12.11 48.10
N TYR A 105 35.92 11.58 46.92
CA TYR A 105 34.87 10.57 46.78
C TYR A 105 35.13 9.64 45.59
N ASP A 106 34.60 8.43 45.69
CA ASP A 106 34.66 7.43 44.65
C ASP A 106 33.50 6.41 44.69
N ILE A 107 33.37 5.63 43.62
CA ILE A 107 32.50 4.45 43.58
C ILE A 107 33.39 3.23 43.79
N SER A 108 33.22 2.56 44.92
CA SER A 108 33.90 1.31 45.24
C SER A 108 33.04 0.13 44.87
N ASN A 109 33.37 -0.54 43.77
CA ASN A 109 32.52 -1.57 43.18
C ASN A 109 32.98 -2.99 43.54
N ILE A 110 33.30 -3.28 44.81
CA ILE A 110 33.96 -4.55 45.17
C ILE A 110 33.02 -5.77 44.95
N LEU A 111 31.69 -5.63 45.04
CA LEU A 111 30.69 -6.60 44.50
C LEU A 111 29.37 -5.93 43.98
N ALA A 112 29.33 -4.60 43.76
CA ALA A 112 28.10 -3.84 43.58
C ALA A 112 27.58 -3.71 42.13
N TYR A 113 27.83 -4.69 41.25
CA TYR A 113 27.19 -4.71 39.92
C TYR A 113 25.65 -4.82 39.99
N THR A 114 25.10 -5.21 41.14
CA THR A 114 23.65 -5.36 41.33
C THR A 114 22.89 -4.04 41.23
N VAL A 115 23.53 -2.88 41.43
CA VAL A 115 22.86 -1.57 41.37
C VAL A 115 23.73 -0.53 40.66
N PRO A 116 23.35 -0.10 39.44
CA PRO A 116 23.97 1.05 38.75
C PRO A 116 23.96 2.30 39.62
N GLN A 117 25.05 3.06 39.64
CA GLN A 117 25.25 4.18 40.58
C GLN A 117 25.89 5.41 39.95
N LYS A 118 25.55 6.57 40.49
CA LYS A 118 26.18 7.86 40.18
C LYS A 118 26.40 8.66 41.46
N ILE A 119 27.58 9.20 41.68
CA ILE A 119 27.84 10.21 42.71
C ILE A 119 28.04 11.55 42.02
N SER A 120 27.30 12.58 42.43
CA SER A 120 27.44 13.93 41.89
C SER A 120 27.55 14.96 43.00
N SER A 121 28.43 15.93 42.83
CA SER A 121 28.50 17.16 43.62
C SER A 121 28.36 18.38 42.69
N SER A 122 28.55 19.59 43.22
CA SER A 122 28.48 20.82 42.43
C SER A 122 29.62 20.95 41.39
N CYS A 123 30.74 20.24 41.57
CA CYS A 123 31.91 20.40 40.72
C CYS A 123 32.06 19.32 39.64
N ASP A 124 31.63 18.09 39.93
CA ASP A 124 31.81 16.95 39.02
C ASP A 124 30.87 15.80 39.41
N SER A 125 30.79 14.80 38.55
CA SER A 125 30.11 13.55 38.83
C SER A 125 30.84 12.34 38.28
N VAL A 126 30.68 11.23 38.98
CA VAL A 126 31.18 9.93 38.57
C VAL A 126 30.01 8.96 38.44
N THR A 127 29.96 8.19 37.35
CA THR A 127 28.85 7.26 37.06
C THR A 127 29.42 5.91 36.68
N CYS A 128 28.91 4.85 37.30
CA CYS A 128 29.24 3.49 36.94
C CYS A 128 27.95 2.65 36.82
N THR A 129 27.70 2.15 35.61
CA THR A 129 26.53 1.32 35.28
C THR A 129 26.88 -0.13 35.02
N SER A 130 28.16 -0.52 35.08
CA SER A 130 28.57 -1.91 34.87
C SER A 130 29.80 -2.39 35.66
N ALA A 131 30.09 -3.70 35.62
CA ALA A 131 31.19 -4.30 36.37
C ALA A 131 32.58 -3.94 35.79
N GLY A 132 32.60 -3.49 34.53
CA GLY A 132 33.81 -3.12 33.79
C GLY A 132 34.04 -1.62 33.66
N CYS A 133 33.48 -0.80 34.56
CA CYS A 133 33.71 0.64 34.52
C CYS A 133 35.22 0.96 34.51
N PRO A 134 35.64 1.97 33.72
CA PRO A 134 37.03 2.40 33.73
C PRO A 134 37.39 2.94 35.11
N CYS A 135 38.66 2.83 35.49
CA CYS A 135 39.11 3.17 36.86
C CYS A 135 38.98 4.65 37.21
N ASN A 136 38.87 5.53 36.21
CA ASN A 136 38.51 6.93 36.43
C ASN A 136 37.01 7.12 36.73
N GLN A 137 36.23 6.03 36.84
CA GLN A 137 34.81 6.00 37.18
C GLN A 137 34.48 5.10 38.38
N ALA A 138 35.13 3.94 38.55
CA ALA A 138 34.95 3.09 39.72
C ALA A 138 36.12 2.11 39.89
N TYR A 139 36.40 1.67 41.12
CA TYR A 139 37.30 0.54 41.38
C TYR A 139 36.70 -0.77 40.89
N ARG A 140 37.55 -1.73 40.46
CA ARG A 140 37.07 -3.01 39.90
C ARG A 140 36.52 -3.94 40.99
N PRO A 141 35.56 -4.83 40.65
CA PRO A 141 35.11 -5.88 41.55
C PRO A 141 36.25 -6.76 42.09
N GLY A 142 36.22 -7.05 43.39
CA GLY A 142 37.20 -7.90 44.06
C GLY A 142 38.59 -7.30 44.29
N ASP A 143 38.87 -6.07 43.83
CA ASP A 143 40.17 -5.45 44.03
C ASP A 143 40.30 -4.88 45.45
N LYS A 144 41.06 -5.60 46.29
CA LYS A 144 41.37 -5.20 47.68
C LYS A 144 42.72 -4.48 47.79
N THR A 145 43.41 -4.26 46.69
CA THR A 145 44.78 -3.69 46.69
C THR A 145 44.77 -2.17 46.90
N GLY A 146 43.61 -1.52 46.75
CA GLY A 146 43.49 -0.06 46.79
C GLY A 146 44.05 0.62 45.52
N THR A 147 44.23 -0.13 44.43
CA THR A 147 44.74 0.39 43.16
C THR A 147 43.84 -0.05 42.00
N CYS A 148 43.97 0.58 40.83
CA CYS A 148 43.25 0.13 39.64
C CYS A 148 43.90 -1.13 39.06
N GLY A 149 43.40 -2.32 39.39
CA GLY A 149 43.87 -3.58 38.81
C GLY A 149 45.23 -4.04 39.33
N GLY A 150 45.60 -3.68 40.56
CA GLY A 150 46.88 -4.06 41.17
C GLY A 150 48.10 -3.29 40.65
N THR A 151 47.92 -2.30 39.77
CA THR A 151 49.00 -1.49 39.19
C THR A 151 48.72 0.00 39.39
N GLY A 152 49.57 0.69 40.16
CA GLY A 152 49.49 2.13 40.37
C GLY A 152 49.86 2.57 41.80
N PRO A 153 49.92 3.89 42.08
CA PRO A 153 50.03 4.41 43.45
C PRO A 153 48.85 3.94 44.30
N LEU A 154 49.11 3.69 45.59
CA LEU A 154 48.09 3.35 46.59
C LEU A 154 47.04 4.47 46.70
N ASP A 155 45.77 4.06 46.66
CA ASP A 155 44.56 4.76 47.10
C ASP A 155 44.50 6.26 46.75
N GLN A 156 43.96 6.58 45.58
CA GLN A 156 43.58 7.94 45.21
C GLN A 156 42.11 7.94 44.83
N ALA A 157 41.34 8.73 45.55
CA ALA A 157 39.93 8.91 45.24
C ALA A 157 39.74 9.38 43.79
N VAL A 158 38.67 8.88 43.17
CA VAL A 158 38.37 9.11 41.77
C VAL A 158 38.10 10.60 41.48
N ARG A 159 37.66 11.36 42.50
CA ARG A 159 37.41 12.81 42.40
C ARG A 159 37.75 13.54 43.70
N ALA A 160 38.11 14.82 43.57
CA ALA A 160 38.28 15.79 44.66
C ALA A 160 37.43 17.03 44.38
N CYS A 161 36.79 17.58 45.41
CA CYS A 161 36.07 18.84 45.30
C CYS A 161 36.24 19.74 46.53
N GLY A 162 36.09 21.05 46.39
CA GLY A 162 35.95 21.94 47.55
C GLY A 162 34.70 21.61 48.41
N GLY A 163 34.47 22.37 49.48
CA GLY A 163 33.30 22.22 50.38
C GLY A 163 31.98 22.13 49.62
N ASN A 164 31.37 20.94 49.55
CA ASN A 164 30.16 20.66 48.77
C ASN A 164 29.29 19.58 49.41
N ASP A 165 28.02 19.55 49.02
CA ASP A 165 27.09 18.44 49.25
C ASP A 165 27.14 17.42 48.10
N PHE A 166 26.79 16.18 48.40
CA PHE A 166 26.88 15.05 47.48
C PHE A 166 25.52 14.40 47.27
N THR A 167 25.28 13.86 46.08
CA THR A 167 24.11 13.02 45.78
C THR A 167 24.56 11.68 45.22
N ILE A 168 24.26 10.59 45.93
CA ILE A 168 24.40 9.22 45.44
C ILE A 168 23.07 8.82 44.81
N THR A 169 23.05 8.58 43.51
CA THR A 169 21.88 8.14 42.76
C THR A 169 22.01 6.67 42.39
N TYR A 170 21.11 5.84 42.94
CA TYR A 170 20.95 4.43 42.59
C TYR A 170 19.97 4.28 41.42
N CYS A 171 20.29 3.38 40.48
CA CYS A 171 19.61 3.24 39.19
C CYS A 171 19.46 4.58 38.45
N PRO A 172 20.55 5.34 38.22
CA PRO A 172 20.47 6.60 37.48
C PRO A 172 19.83 6.36 36.11
N ALA A 173 19.06 7.33 35.61
CA ALA A 173 18.46 7.23 34.29
C ALA A 173 19.55 6.90 33.27
N GLN A 174 19.49 5.70 32.68
CA GLN A 174 20.41 5.32 31.62
C GLN A 174 20.07 6.18 30.41
N LYS A 175 20.96 7.13 30.10
CA LYS A 175 20.82 7.98 28.92
C LYS A 175 20.81 7.19 27.60
N ASP A 176 21.23 5.92 27.59
CA ASP A 176 21.60 5.23 26.35
C ASP A 176 21.07 3.78 26.21
N LYS A 177 19.87 3.46 26.73
CA LYS A 177 19.25 2.16 26.39
C LYS A 177 19.08 2.01 24.86
N SER A 178 18.62 3.07 24.20
CA SER A 178 18.48 3.09 22.74
C SER A 178 19.81 2.77 22.06
N THR A 179 20.87 3.48 22.44
CA THR A 179 22.22 3.31 21.90
C THR A 179 22.75 1.89 22.11
N ALA A 180 22.55 1.31 23.30
CA ALA A 180 23.00 -0.06 23.58
C ALA A 180 22.26 -1.11 22.74
N TYR A 181 20.94 -0.97 22.52
CA TYR A 181 20.21 -1.85 21.61
C TYR A 181 20.65 -1.65 20.17
N SER A 182 20.81 -0.40 19.70
CA SER A 182 21.32 -0.10 18.37
C SER A 182 22.71 -0.69 18.13
N GLU A 183 23.64 -0.57 19.09
CA GLU A 183 24.96 -1.20 19.03
C GLU A 183 24.87 -2.74 18.98
N LEU A 184 23.97 -3.33 19.78
CA LEU A 184 23.74 -4.77 19.74
C LEU A 184 23.20 -5.22 18.38
N LEU A 185 22.27 -4.47 17.77
CA LEU A 185 21.80 -4.74 16.42
C LEU A 185 22.96 -4.70 15.41
N GLN A 186 23.81 -3.67 15.47
CA GLN A 186 24.99 -3.60 14.58
C GLN A 186 25.95 -4.78 14.78
N ASN A 187 26.17 -5.21 16.02
CA ASN A 187 27.00 -6.38 16.31
C ASN A 187 26.41 -7.66 15.72
N ILE A 188 25.08 -7.83 15.79
CA ILE A 188 24.38 -8.97 15.17
C ILE A 188 24.51 -8.92 13.64
N LEU A 189 24.37 -7.75 13.02
CA LEU A 189 24.49 -7.58 11.57
C LEU A 189 25.93 -7.81 11.05
N ASN A 190 26.93 -7.82 11.93
CA ASN A 190 28.32 -8.15 11.60
C ASN A 190 28.68 -9.63 11.83
N LEU A 191 27.73 -10.46 12.28
CA LEU A 191 27.93 -11.90 12.40
C LEU A 191 28.04 -12.56 11.01
N PRO A 192 28.56 -13.80 10.93
CA PRO A 192 28.46 -14.62 9.72
C PRO A 192 27.01 -14.73 9.23
N GLN A 193 26.80 -14.65 7.91
CA GLN A 193 25.46 -14.56 7.29
C GLN A 193 24.50 -15.68 7.70
N ASP A 194 24.99 -16.89 7.95
CA ASP A 194 24.23 -18.05 8.43
C ASP A 194 23.70 -17.90 9.86
N GLN A 195 24.33 -17.06 10.68
CA GLN A 195 23.97 -16.84 12.08
C GLN A 195 23.04 -15.64 12.29
N ILE A 196 23.05 -14.69 11.35
CA ILE A 196 22.26 -13.44 11.44
C ILE A 196 20.76 -13.75 11.66
N PRO A 197 20.09 -14.64 10.89
CA PRO A 197 18.65 -14.88 11.05
C PRO A 197 18.23 -15.30 12.45
N ALA A 198 18.92 -16.30 13.03
CA ALA A 198 18.60 -16.81 14.36
C ALA A 198 18.89 -15.78 15.47
N ALA A 199 19.98 -15.02 15.31
CA ALA A 199 20.34 -13.94 16.24
C ALA A 199 19.31 -12.79 16.20
N LEU A 200 18.85 -12.40 15.01
CA LEU A 200 17.82 -11.38 14.84
C LEU A 200 16.48 -11.80 15.44
N LEU A 201 16.05 -13.05 15.25
CA LEU A 201 14.81 -13.55 15.86
C LEU A 201 14.87 -13.51 17.39
N THR A 202 16.01 -13.94 17.96
CA THR A 202 16.24 -13.87 19.41
C THR A 202 16.21 -12.41 19.90
N TYR A 203 16.84 -11.51 19.17
CA TYR A 203 16.89 -10.09 19.46
C TYR A 203 15.50 -9.43 19.47
N VAL A 204 14.69 -9.68 18.44
CA VAL A 204 13.32 -9.19 18.36
C VAL A 204 12.45 -9.78 19.48
N GLY A 205 12.58 -11.08 19.75
CA GLY A 205 11.89 -11.72 20.87
C GLY A 205 12.21 -11.09 22.23
N LEU A 206 13.46 -10.69 22.46
CA LEU A 206 13.86 -9.98 23.68
C LEU A 206 13.21 -8.59 23.79
N ILE A 207 13.16 -7.84 22.68
CA ILE A 207 12.60 -6.49 22.65
C ILE A 207 11.08 -6.51 22.85
N VAL A 208 10.39 -7.42 22.17
CA VAL A 208 8.93 -7.43 22.08
C VAL A 208 8.29 -8.14 23.29
N ASN A 209 8.88 -9.24 23.76
CA ASN A 209 8.25 -10.11 24.77
C ASN A 209 8.64 -9.81 26.22
N ARG A 210 9.80 -9.16 26.48
CA ARG A 210 10.28 -8.93 27.85
C ARG A 210 9.99 -7.53 28.41
N ASP A 211 9.42 -6.63 27.61
CA ASP A 211 9.05 -5.23 27.95
C ASP A 211 10.17 -4.39 28.63
N GLN A 212 11.41 -4.87 28.66
CA GLN A 212 12.57 -4.23 29.29
C GLN A 212 13.05 -2.92 28.62
N PRO A 213 13.01 -2.74 27.28
CA PRO A 213 13.46 -1.50 26.65
C PRO A 213 12.46 -0.35 26.79
N GLY A 214 11.18 -0.64 26.98
CA GLY A 214 10.08 0.32 26.82
C GLY A 214 9.72 0.55 25.34
N ILE A 215 8.47 0.93 25.08
CA ILE A 215 7.91 0.97 23.72
C ILE A 215 8.63 1.91 22.75
N VAL A 216 9.14 3.05 23.25
CA VAL A 216 9.84 4.05 22.43
C VAL A 216 11.14 3.48 21.86
N VAL A 217 11.94 2.85 22.73
CA VAL A 217 13.20 2.21 22.32
C VAL A 217 12.92 1.02 21.40
N ALA A 218 11.90 0.22 21.70
CA ALA A 218 11.50 -0.90 20.86
C ALA A 218 11.14 -0.46 19.43
N ARG A 219 10.34 0.60 19.27
CA ARG A 219 9.97 1.15 17.95
C ARG A 219 11.18 1.64 17.18
N GLN A 220 12.05 2.43 17.82
CA GLN A 220 13.26 2.97 17.19
C GLN A 220 14.15 1.85 16.64
N VAL A 221 14.43 0.85 17.46
CA VAL A 221 15.31 -0.27 17.12
C VAL A 221 14.70 -1.19 16.07
N LEU A 222 13.39 -1.44 16.12
CA LEU A 222 12.69 -2.22 15.10
C LEU A 222 12.63 -1.48 13.75
N SER A 223 12.54 -0.14 13.76
CA SER A 223 12.69 0.66 12.53
C SER A 223 14.11 0.57 11.97
N GLU A 224 15.14 0.58 12.82
CA GLU A 224 16.54 0.36 12.38
C GLU A 224 16.73 -1.04 11.79
N LEU A 225 16.12 -2.07 12.38
CA LEU A 225 16.12 -3.43 11.84
C LEU A 225 15.44 -3.48 10.48
N ALA A 226 14.25 -2.91 10.33
CA ALA A 226 13.54 -2.85 9.05
C ALA A 226 14.39 -2.16 7.98
N GLY A 227 15.05 -1.04 8.31
CA GLY A 227 15.97 -0.35 7.38
C GLY A 227 17.24 -1.14 7.06
N ALA A 228 17.73 -1.98 7.98
CA ALA A 228 18.86 -2.87 7.71
C ALA A 228 18.48 -4.01 6.74
N LEU A 229 17.28 -4.57 6.89
CA LEU A 229 16.74 -5.59 6.00
C LEU A 229 16.50 -5.03 4.59
N GLU A 230 15.97 -3.80 4.48
CA GLU A 230 15.80 -3.09 3.20
C GLU A 230 17.12 -2.89 2.45
N LYS A 231 18.20 -2.64 3.19
CA LYS A 231 19.57 -2.47 2.65
C LYS A 231 20.28 -3.80 2.38
N ASN A 232 19.55 -4.90 2.33
CA ASN A 232 20.06 -6.24 2.04
C ASN A 232 21.22 -6.68 2.96
N LYS A 233 21.17 -6.33 4.26
CA LYS A 233 22.19 -6.77 5.23
C LYS A 233 22.16 -8.28 5.51
N VAL A 234 21.01 -8.90 5.27
CA VAL A 234 20.90 -10.35 5.08
C VAL A 234 20.94 -10.57 3.57
N GLU A 235 22.05 -11.14 3.09
CA GLU A 235 22.33 -11.26 1.65
C GLU A 235 21.44 -12.31 0.98
N ASP A 236 21.28 -13.47 1.63
CA ASP A 236 20.44 -14.54 1.12
C ASP A 236 18.96 -14.13 1.14
N ARG A 237 18.32 -14.22 -0.04
CA ARG A 237 16.95 -13.74 -0.24
C ARG A 237 15.95 -14.58 0.54
N GLU A 238 16.10 -15.90 0.54
CA GLU A 238 15.20 -16.81 1.25
C GLU A 238 15.32 -16.63 2.76
N ALA A 239 16.54 -16.53 3.29
CA ALA A 239 16.78 -16.20 4.69
C ALA A 239 16.17 -14.83 5.05
N ARG A 240 16.34 -13.81 4.21
CA ARG A 240 15.76 -12.47 4.45
C ARG A 240 14.24 -12.50 4.47
N LYS A 241 13.61 -13.17 3.51
CA LYS A 241 12.14 -13.39 3.46
C LYS A 241 11.67 -14.07 4.74
N LYS A 242 12.35 -15.15 5.16
CA LYS A 242 12.04 -15.86 6.40
C LYS A 242 12.20 -14.99 7.64
N VAL A 243 13.28 -14.21 7.75
CA VAL A 243 13.48 -13.26 8.86
C VAL A 243 12.34 -12.25 8.93
N ILE A 244 11.95 -11.66 7.80
CA ILE A 244 10.83 -10.70 7.77
C ILE A 244 9.54 -11.37 8.25
N GLN A 245 9.25 -12.60 7.79
CA GLN A 245 8.08 -13.36 8.24
C GLN A 245 8.12 -13.64 9.75
N ASP A 246 9.23 -14.18 10.26
CA ASP A 246 9.38 -14.52 11.69
C ASP A 246 9.25 -13.27 12.59
N VAL A 247 9.75 -12.11 12.12
CA VAL A 247 9.60 -10.83 12.81
C VAL A 247 8.14 -10.37 12.79
N LEU A 248 7.45 -10.43 11.65
CA LEU A 248 6.02 -10.10 11.54
C LEU A 248 5.18 -10.96 12.49
N ASP A 249 5.45 -12.27 12.56
CA ASP A 249 4.76 -13.21 13.44
C ASP A 249 5.01 -12.88 14.91
N THR A 250 6.24 -12.48 15.26
CA THR A 250 6.59 -12.03 16.62
C THR A 250 5.87 -10.73 17.01
N LEU A 251 5.66 -9.81 16.05
CA LEU A 251 4.96 -8.55 16.29
C LEU A 251 3.43 -8.69 16.32
N GLN A 252 2.89 -9.75 15.72
CA GLN A 252 1.44 -9.96 15.54
C GLN A 252 0.60 -9.79 16.82
N PRO A 253 0.98 -10.32 18.01
CA PRO A 253 0.20 -10.14 19.23
C PRO A 253 0.12 -8.68 19.72
N ARG A 254 1.04 -7.82 19.29
CA ARG A 254 1.15 -6.41 19.68
C ARG A 254 1.07 -5.47 18.46
N LEU A 255 0.35 -5.86 17.41
CA LEU A 255 0.29 -5.16 16.11
C LEU A 255 0.03 -3.65 16.23
N VAL A 256 -0.94 -3.24 17.05
CA VAL A 256 -1.29 -1.81 17.29
C VAL A 256 -0.10 -1.02 17.84
N SER A 257 0.79 -1.67 18.60
CA SER A 257 1.96 -1.02 19.19
C SER A 257 3.08 -0.78 18.18
N TYR A 258 3.15 -1.58 17.11
CA TYR A 258 4.26 -1.61 16.13
C TYR A 258 3.78 -1.44 14.68
N GLU A 259 2.73 -0.65 14.49
CA GLU A 259 2.04 -0.53 13.19
C GLU A 259 2.95 -0.01 12.07
N GLU A 260 3.78 1.00 12.37
CA GLU A 260 4.74 1.58 11.42
C GLU A 260 5.82 0.57 11.00
N GLN A 261 6.41 -0.14 11.96
CA GLN A 261 7.42 -1.16 11.71
C GLN A 261 6.85 -2.34 10.93
N THR A 262 5.62 -2.75 11.27
CA THR A 262 4.91 -3.82 10.56
C THR A 262 4.61 -3.43 9.12
N ALA A 263 4.18 -2.19 8.88
CA ALA A 263 3.94 -1.71 7.52
C ALA A 263 5.21 -1.71 6.66
N ALA A 264 6.34 -1.23 7.21
CA ALA A 264 7.64 -1.26 6.51
C ALA A 264 8.06 -2.69 6.14
N LEU A 265 7.95 -3.63 7.07
CA LEU A 265 8.27 -5.04 6.84
C LEU A 265 7.32 -5.70 5.82
N ARG A 266 6.02 -5.37 5.83
CA ARG A 266 5.06 -5.86 4.82
C ARG A 266 5.35 -5.31 3.44
N LEU A 267 5.76 -4.04 3.30
CA LEU A 267 6.16 -3.47 2.01
C LEU A 267 7.38 -4.20 1.43
N GLN A 268 8.37 -4.53 2.27
CA GLN A 268 9.55 -5.30 1.86
C GLN A 268 9.20 -6.74 1.49
N MET A 269 8.39 -7.42 2.32
CA MET A 269 7.90 -8.77 2.05
C MET A 269 7.16 -8.84 0.71
N ALA A 270 6.27 -7.87 0.45
CA ALA A 270 5.54 -7.81 -0.82
C ALA A 270 6.48 -7.66 -2.02
N SER A 271 7.57 -6.88 -1.91
CA SER A 271 8.57 -6.77 -2.97
C SER A 271 9.32 -8.08 -3.22
N LEU A 272 9.68 -8.83 -2.17
CA LEU A 272 10.32 -10.14 -2.33
C LEU A 272 9.41 -11.17 -2.99
N LEU A 273 8.12 -11.16 -2.64
CA LEU A 273 7.11 -12.03 -3.25
C LEU A 273 6.83 -11.62 -4.71
N GLU A 274 6.84 -10.32 -5.02
CA GLU A 274 6.70 -9.81 -6.39
C GLU A 274 7.87 -10.26 -7.28
N GLU A 275 9.10 -10.25 -6.76
CA GLU A 275 10.29 -10.80 -7.44
C GLU A 275 10.26 -12.34 -7.59
N GLU A 276 9.38 -13.03 -6.88
CA GLU A 276 9.14 -14.47 -6.97
C GLU A 276 7.96 -14.82 -7.88
N GLU A 277 7.31 -13.81 -8.45
CA GLU A 277 6.05 -13.95 -9.22
C GLU A 277 4.90 -14.54 -8.36
N GLU A 278 5.00 -14.43 -7.03
CA GLU A 278 3.96 -14.83 -6.06
C GLU A 278 2.95 -13.69 -5.86
N TRP A 279 2.24 -13.36 -6.94
CA TRP A 279 1.43 -12.13 -7.04
C TRP A 279 0.32 -12.02 -5.99
N VAL A 280 -0.41 -13.11 -5.76
CA VAL A 280 -1.56 -13.13 -4.83
C VAL A 280 -1.10 -13.03 -3.38
N GLU A 281 0.00 -13.70 -3.01
CA GLU A 281 0.55 -13.59 -1.66
C GLU A 281 1.12 -12.19 -1.41
N ALA A 282 1.82 -11.60 -2.38
CA ALA A 282 2.27 -10.21 -2.32
C ALA A 282 1.10 -9.25 -2.08
N ALA A 283 0.00 -9.43 -2.83
CA ALA A 283 -1.22 -8.65 -2.64
C ALA A 283 -1.78 -8.82 -1.22
N ARG A 284 -1.88 -10.06 -0.70
CA ARG A 284 -2.37 -10.32 0.67
C ARG A 284 -1.54 -9.65 1.75
N VAL A 285 -0.22 -9.65 1.61
CA VAL A 285 0.68 -8.95 2.52
C VAL A 285 0.38 -7.45 2.54
N LEU A 286 0.20 -6.83 1.37
CA LEU A 286 -0.15 -5.40 1.26
C LEU A 286 -1.55 -5.09 1.78
N MET A 287 -2.53 -5.97 1.53
CA MET A 287 -3.90 -5.84 2.05
C MET A 287 -3.95 -5.84 3.59
N GLY A 288 -2.97 -6.47 4.24
CA GLY A 288 -2.82 -6.46 5.69
C GLY A 288 -2.33 -5.14 6.28
N ILE A 289 -1.90 -4.16 5.46
CA ILE A 289 -1.47 -2.85 5.95
C ILE A 289 -2.69 -2.00 6.33
N SER A 290 -2.74 -1.55 7.58
CA SER A 290 -3.75 -0.60 8.04
C SER A 290 -3.47 0.79 7.47
N LEU A 291 -4.27 1.22 6.49
CA LEU A 291 -4.12 2.51 5.82
C LEU A 291 -4.94 3.65 6.47
N ASP A 292 -5.96 3.31 7.26
CA ASP A 292 -6.92 4.26 7.83
C ASP A 292 -6.90 4.26 9.37
N SER A 293 -5.77 3.87 9.99
CA SER A 293 -5.67 3.83 11.45
C SER A 293 -5.50 5.24 12.06
N GLY A 294 -5.89 5.38 13.32
CA GLY A 294 -5.65 6.61 14.09
C GLY A 294 -4.21 6.74 14.62
N HIS A 295 -3.40 5.69 14.54
CA HIS A 295 -2.06 5.65 15.12
C HIS A 295 -0.95 5.92 14.09
N ARG A 296 -1.22 5.68 12.79
CA ARG A 296 -0.29 5.93 11.68
C ARG A 296 -0.93 6.91 10.70
N GLN A 297 -0.31 8.08 10.51
CA GLN A 297 -0.72 9.00 9.46
C GLN A 297 -0.09 8.60 8.12
N VAL A 298 -0.90 8.02 7.24
CA VAL A 298 -0.50 7.66 5.88
C VAL A 298 -0.99 8.73 4.92
N SER A 299 -0.11 9.27 4.09
CA SER A 299 -0.48 10.30 3.10
C SER A 299 -1.41 9.73 2.03
N SER A 300 -2.24 10.59 1.41
CA SER A 300 -3.11 10.17 0.31
C SER A 300 -2.34 9.55 -0.86
N GLU A 301 -1.15 10.07 -1.16
CA GLU A 301 -0.24 9.55 -2.20
C GLU A 301 0.23 8.13 -1.86
N GLU A 302 0.69 7.89 -0.62
CA GLU A 302 1.15 6.57 -0.19
C GLU A 302 0.01 5.54 -0.18
N LYS A 303 -1.19 5.93 0.27
CA LYS A 303 -2.39 5.07 0.16
C LYS A 303 -2.68 4.70 -1.28
N LEU A 304 -2.61 5.68 -2.19
CA LEU A 304 -2.85 5.46 -3.61
C LEU A 304 -1.82 4.50 -4.22
N GLN A 305 -0.54 4.66 -3.90
CA GLN A 305 0.53 3.76 -4.34
C GLN A 305 0.27 2.32 -3.91
N ILE A 306 -0.09 2.11 -2.64
CA ILE A 306 -0.38 0.77 -2.10
C ILE A 306 -1.63 0.18 -2.78
N TYR A 307 -2.70 0.95 -2.95
CA TYR A 307 -3.89 0.45 -3.65
C TYR A 307 -3.62 0.08 -5.10
N ILE A 308 -2.91 0.92 -5.85
CA ILE A 308 -2.57 0.61 -7.25
C ILE A 308 -1.68 -0.63 -7.33
N ARG A 309 -0.71 -0.78 -6.42
CA ARG A 309 0.14 -1.97 -6.35
C ARG A 309 -0.68 -3.24 -6.08
N ILE A 310 -1.60 -3.21 -5.11
CA ILE A 310 -2.54 -4.32 -4.85
C ILE A 310 -3.36 -4.65 -6.11
N VAL A 311 -3.90 -3.65 -6.79
CA VAL A 311 -4.70 -3.85 -8.00
C VAL A 311 -3.87 -4.51 -9.10
N ARG A 312 -2.64 -4.04 -9.34
CA ARG A 312 -1.74 -4.63 -10.34
C ARG A 312 -1.45 -6.09 -10.03
N LEU A 313 -1.05 -6.40 -8.80
CA LEU A 313 -0.75 -7.78 -8.37
C LEU A 313 -1.95 -8.72 -8.53
N LEU A 314 -3.16 -8.29 -8.14
CA LEU A 314 -4.36 -9.10 -8.30
C LEU A 314 -4.74 -9.33 -9.77
N LEU A 315 -4.40 -8.40 -10.66
CA LEU A 315 -4.70 -8.52 -12.10
C LEU A 315 -3.77 -9.50 -12.83
N GLU A 316 -2.60 -9.83 -12.28
CA GLU A 316 -1.69 -10.82 -12.89
C GLU A 316 -2.23 -12.25 -12.76
N GLU A 317 -2.87 -12.59 -11.63
CA GLU A 317 -3.50 -13.91 -11.39
C GLU A 317 -5.02 -13.93 -11.72
N GLY A 318 -5.56 -12.86 -12.29
CA GLY A 318 -6.97 -12.80 -12.71
C GLY A 318 -7.99 -12.66 -11.56
N GLU A 319 -7.57 -12.17 -10.39
CA GLU A 319 -8.45 -11.86 -9.25
C GLU A 319 -9.21 -10.53 -9.45
N HIS A 320 -9.94 -10.41 -10.57
CA HIS A 320 -10.53 -9.15 -11.04
C HIS A 320 -11.59 -8.56 -10.11
N ALA A 321 -12.33 -9.39 -9.36
CA ALA A 321 -13.36 -8.91 -8.42
C ALA A 321 -12.73 -8.20 -7.20
N GLN A 322 -11.65 -8.75 -6.65
CA GLN A 322 -10.90 -8.11 -5.58
C GLN A 322 -10.17 -6.87 -6.11
N ALA A 323 -9.59 -6.95 -7.31
CA ALA A 323 -8.95 -5.83 -7.97
C ALA A 323 -9.92 -4.65 -8.16
N ASP A 324 -11.16 -4.89 -8.59
CA ASP A 324 -12.19 -3.85 -8.75
C ASP A 324 -12.52 -3.15 -7.41
N THR A 325 -12.52 -3.90 -6.31
CA THR A 325 -12.75 -3.34 -4.96
C THR A 325 -11.65 -2.34 -4.59
N TYR A 326 -10.38 -2.70 -4.76
CA TYR A 326 -9.25 -1.81 -4.48
C TYR A 326 -9.13 -0.67 -5.50
N CYS A 327 -9.48 -0.92 -6.76
CA CYS A 327 -9.54 0.10 -7.79
C CYS A 327 -10.55 1.21 -7.45
N LYS A 328 -11.74 0.85 -6.93
CA LYS A 328 -12.72 1.82 -6.44
C LYS A 328 -12.21 2.66 -5.27
N ARG A 329 -11.43 2.06 -4.36
CA ARG A 329 -10.77 2.80 -3.26
C ARG A 329 -9.71 3.77 -3.79
N ALA A 330 -8.88 3.33 -4.74
CA ALA A 330 -7.89 4.17 -5.41
C ALA A 330 -8.54 5.36 -6.15
N ALA A 331 -9.69 5.13 -6.80
CA ALA A 331 -10.41 6.15 -7.57
C ALA A 331 -10.74 7.41 -6.75
N LEU A 332 -10.98 7.27 -5.44
CA LEU A 332 -11.27 8.38 -4.52
C LEU A 332 -10.05 9.29 -4.28
N LEU A 333 -8.84 8.78 -4.50
CA LEU A 333 -7.58 9.49 -4.23
C LEU A 333 -6.92 10.04 -5.50
N ILE A 334 -7.29 9.54 -6.68
CA ILE A 334 -6.72 9.97 -7.97
C ILE A 334 -6.81 11.48 -8.22
N PRO A 335 -7.92 12.19 -7.91
CA PRO A 335 -7.98 13.64 -8.12
C PRO A 335 -6.97 14.43 -7.27
N SER A 336 -6.43 13.83 -6.20
CA SER A 336 -5.49 14.49 -5.30
C SER A 336 -4.02 14.29 -5.69
N THR A 337 -3.71 13.35 -6.60
CA THR A 337 -2.34 13.08 -7.03
C THR A 337 -1.97 13.88 -8.28
N SER A 338 -0.74 14.40 -8.31
CA SER A 338 -0.11 14.93 -9.52
C SER A 338 0.84 13.92 -10.18
N ASN A 339 0.97 12.71 -9.62
CA ASN A 339 1.88 11.69 -10.12
C ASN A 339 1.31 11.02 -11.37
N ARG A 340 1.93 11.33 -12.50
CA ARG A 340 1.49 10.85 -13.82
C ARG A 340 1.56 9.33 -13.95
N GLU A 341 2.59 8.70 -13.39
CA GLU A 341 2.78 7.24 -13.44
C GLU A 341 1.65 6.51 -12.72
N LEU A 342 1.24 7.00 -11.54
CA LEU A 342 0.11 6.44 -10.80
C LEU A 342 -1.21 6.66 -11.53
N GLN A 343 -1.43 7.84 -12.11
CA GLN A 343 -2.63 8.11 -12.90
C GLN A 343 -2.73 7.16 -14.11
N LEU A 344 -1.62 6.92 -14.81
CA LEU A 344 -1.55 6.00 -15.95
C LEU A 344 -1.75 4.54 -15.52
N SER A 345 -1.05 4.09 -14.50
CA SER A 345 -1.17 2.74 -13.93
C SER A 345 -2.62 2.45 -13.48
N PHE A 346 -3.25 3.43 -12.83
CA PHE A 346 -4.65 3.35 -12.44
C PHE A 346 -5.59 3.24 -13.64
N LYS A 347 -5.39 4.08 -14.67
CA LYS A 347 -6.22 4.08 -15.88
C LYS A 347 -6.11 2.76 -16.66
N LEU A 348 -4.90 2.21 -16.80
CA LEU A 348 -4.67 0.90 -17.40
C LEU A 348 -5.36 -0.22 -16.59
N SER A 349 -5.26 -0.16 -15.27
CA SER A 349 -5.95 -1.11 -14.39
C SER A 349 -7.47 -1.02 -14.55
N GLN A 350 -8.04 0.18 -14.66
CA GLN A 350 -9.47 0.37 -14.96
C GLN A 350 -9.88 -0.21 -16.30
N ALA A 351 -9.04 -0.06 -17.34
CA ALA A 351 -9.28 -0.65 -18.65
C ALA A 351 -9.30 -2.19 -18.57
N ARG A 352 -8.28 -2.81 -17.95
CA ARG A 352 -8.18 -4.27 -17.74
C ARG A 352 -9.38 -4.81 -16.94
N ILE A 353 -9.81 -4.11 -15.90
CA ILE A 353 -10.97 -4.52 -15.08
C ILE A 353 -12.29 -4.39 -15.86
N ALA A 354 -12.46 -3.32 -16.65
CA ALA A 354 -13.66 -3.14 -17.47
C ALA A 354 -13.75 -4.21 -18.58
N ASP A 355 -12.62 -4.53 -19.20
CA ASP A 355 -12.45 -5.55 -20.23
C ASP A 355 -12.90 -6.93 -19.70
N PHE A 356 -12.33 -7.35 -18.57
CA PHE A 356 -12.70 -8.62 -17.93
C PHE A 356 -14.17 -8.69 -17.51
N ASN A 357 -14.71 -7.59 -16.99
CA ASN A 357 -16.12 -7.50 -16.57
C ASN A 357 -17.10 -7.36 -17.75
N ARG A 358 -16.64 -7.51 -19.01
CA ARG A 358 -17.44 -7.40 -20.22
C ARG A 358 -18.09 -6.02 -20.41
N ARG A 359 -17.51 -4.99 -19.81
CA ARG A 359 -17.84 -3.58 -20.07
C ARG A 359 -16.93 -3.08 -21.20
N PHE A 360 -17.07 -3.71 -22.36
CA PHE A 360 -16.14 -3.54 -23.48
C PHE A 360 -16.11 -2.12 -24.02
N TYR A 361 -17.24 -1.43 -24.12
CA TYR A 361 -17.27 -0.02 -24.48
C TYR A 361 -16.39 0.85 -23.57
N ASP A 362 -16.55 0.72 -22.25
CA ASP A 362 -15.76 1.47 -21.26
C ASP A 362 -14.27 1.12 -21.36
N ALA A 363 -13.94 -0.16 -21.54
CA ALA A 363 -12.58 -0.64 -21.70
C ALA A 363 -11.94 -0.04 -22.97
N ALA A 364 -12.67 -0.10 -24.09
CA ALA A 364 -12.20 0.38 -25.39
C ALA A 364 -11.91 1.88 -25.38
N LEU A 365 -12.76 2.70 -24.76
CA LEU A 365 -12.51 4.13 -24.58
C LEU A 365 -11.22 4.37 -23.81
N ARG A 366 -11.03 3.68 -22.67
CA ARG A 366 -9.85 3.86 -21.82
C ARG A 366 -8.56 3.41 -22.50
N TYR A 367 -8.60 2.28 -23.19
CA TYR A 367 -7.48 1.79 -23.99
C TYR A 367 -7.15 2.72 -25.16
N ASN A 368 -8.17 3.27 -25.83
CA ASN A 368 -7.95 4.27 -26.88
C ASN A 368 -7.32 5.55 -26.31
N GLU A 369 -7.80 6.05 -25.18
CA GLU A 369 -7.17 7.21 -24.55
C GLU A 369 -5.73 6.93 -24.08
N LEU A 370 -5.42 5.70 -23.66
CA LEU A 370 -4.06 5.28 -23.29
C LEU A 370 -3.14 5.20 -24.52
N SER A 371 -3.66 4.80 -25.69
CA SER A 371 -2.84 4.70 -26.90
C SER A 371 -2.32 6.06 -27.39
N TRP A 372 -2.90 7.17 -26.95
CA TRP A 372 -2.47 8.53 -27.28
C TRP A 372 -1.49 9.14 -26.25
N VAL A 373 -1.19 8.44 -25.16
CA VAL A 373 -0.31 8.93 -24.09
C VAL A 373 1.14 8.96 -24.58
N PRO A 374 1.78 10.14 -24.76
CA PRO A 374 3.14 10.22 -25.30
C PRO A 374 4.21 9.70 -24.35
N GLU A 375 3.92 9.59 -23.06
CA GLU A 375 4.83 9.03 -22.05
C GLU A 375 4.97 7.51 -22.14
N LEU A 376 4.08 6.82 -22.88
CA LEU A 376 4.19 5.39 -23.16
C LEU A 376 5.02 5.16 -24.42
N ASP A 377 5.74 4.03 -24.46
CA ASP A 377 6.51 3.65 -25.63
C ASP A 377 5.60 3.29 -26.83
N GLU A 378 6.20 3.10 -28.01
CA GLU A 378 5.40 2.87 -29.22
C GLU A 378 4.66 1.52 -29.17
N ASP A 379 5.29 0.51 -28.57
CA ASP A 379 4.74 -0.83 -28.45
C ASP A 379 3.56 -0.87 -27.47
N ASP A 380 3.64 -0.23 -26.31
CA ASP A 380 2.53 -0.13 -25.36
C ASP A 380 1.37 0.67 -25.93
N ARG A 381 1.64 1.73 -26.69
CA ARG A 381 0.59 2.50 -27.39
C ARG A 381 -0.09 1.66 -28.45
N ALA A 382 0.66 0.88 -29.24
CA ALA A 382 0.11 -0.04 -30.23
C ALA A 382 -0.70 -1.17 -29.57
N ASN A 383 -0.21 -1.73 -28.47
CA ASN A 383 -0.90 -2.74 -27.67
C ASN A 383 -2.21 -2.19 -27.09
N ALA A 384 -2.21 -0.96 -26.55
CA ALA A 384 -3.40 -0.29 -26.07
C ALA A 384 -4.40 -0.03 -27.20
N LEU A 385 -3.95 0.41 -28.38
CA LEU A 385 -4.84 0.60 -29.53
C LEU A 385 -5.45 -0.74 -30.00
N SER A 386 -4.64 -1.80 -30.06
CA SER A 386 -5.11 -3.15 -30.39
C SER A 386 -6.13 -3.68 -29.39
N ALA A 387 -5.92 -3.44 -28.09
CA ALA A 387 -6.88 -3.78 -27.04
C ALA A 387 -8.18 -2.96 -27.18
N ALA A 388 -8.09 -1.68 -27.56
CA ALA A 388 -9.26 -0.84 -27.82
C ALA A 388 -10.10 -1.37 -28.99
N VAL A 389 -9.45 -1.75 -30.09
CA VAL A 389 -10.10 -2.40 -31.25
C VAL A 389 -10.77 -3.70 -30.84
N THR A 390 -10.05 -4.54 -30.09
CA THR A 390 -10.58 -5.82 -29.61
C THR A 390 -11.84 -5.64 -28.78
N CYS A 391 -11.80 -4.74 -27.79
CA CYS A 391 -12.96 -4.41 -26.96
C CYS A 391 -14.11 -3.83 -27.80
N ALA A 392 -13.84 -2.89 -28.71
CA ALA A 392 -14.88 -2.31 -29.56
C ALA A 392 -15.56 -3.36 -30.45
N VAL A 393 -14.82 -4.35 -30.94
CA VAL A 393 -15.37 -5.46 -31.72
C VAL A 393 -16.25 -6.37 -30.86
N LEU A 394 -15.86 -6.65 -29.61
CA LEU A 394 -16.62 -7.49 -28.66
C LEU A 394 -17.85 -6.81 -28.05
N ASP A 395 -17.91 -5.47 -28.09
CA ASP A 395 -19.04 -4.70 -27.57
C ASP A 395 -20.34 -5.00 -28.36
N PRO A 396 -21.54 -4.96 -27.72
CA PRO A 396 -22.80 -5.20 -28.41
C PRO A 396 -23.06 -4.22 -29.55
N ALA A 397 -23.62 -4.73 -30.65
CA ALA A 397 -23.80 -3.93 -31.87
C ALA A 397 -24.83 -2.80 -31.66
N GLY A 398 -24.49 -1.56 -32.02
CA GLY A 398 -25.39 -0.40 -31.87
C GLY A 398 -24.70 0.94 -32.06
N PRO A 399 -25.43 2.07 -31.97
CA PRO A 399 -24.93 3.40 -32.37
C PRO A 399 -23.66 3.85 -31.62
N LYS A 400 -23.56 3.58 -30.31
CA LYS A 400 -22.38 3.93 -29.50
C LYS A 400 -21.13 3.20 -30.00
N ARG A 401 -21.24 1.89 -30.25
CA ARG A 401 -20.17 1.06 -30.80
C ARG A 401 -19.77 1.52 -32.20
N SER A 402 -20.72 1.81 -33.09
CA SER A 402 -20.41 2.27 -34.45
C SER A 402 -19.62 3.58 -34.47
N ARG A 403 -19.95 4.54 -33.59
CA ARG A 403 -19.17 5.78 -33.43
C ARG A 403 -17.73 5.51 -32.99
N LEU A 404 -17.56 4.60 -32.02
CA LEU A 404 -16.23 4.21 -31.54
C LEU A 404 -15.41 3.50 -32.62
N LEU A 405 -16.02 2.58 -33.38
CA LEU A 405 -15.37 1.93 -34.52
C LEU A 405 -14.95 2.95 -35.58
N ALA A 406 -15.74 4.01 -35.82
CA ALA A 406 -15.37 5.09 -36.72
C ALA A 406 -14.14 5.87 -36.21
N THR A 407 -14.08 6.18 -34.92
CA THR A 407 -12.89 6.79 -34.29
C THR A 407 -11.66 5.93 -34.48
N LEU A 408 -11.75 4.62 -34.19
CA LEU A 408 -10.64 3.68 -34.32
C LEU A 408 -10.21 3.45 -35.76
N PHE A 409 -11.15 3.40 -36.71
CA PHE A 409 -10.85 3.18 -38.12
C PHE A 409 -10.18 4.40 -38.79
N ARG A 410 -10.50 5.62 -38.34
CA ARG A 410 -9.87 6.86 -38.80
C ARG A 410 -8.47 7.09 -38.21
N ASP A 411 -8.06 6.31 -37.22
CA ASP A 411 -6.71 6.37 -36.66
C ASP A 411 -5.71 5.83 -37.69
N GLU A 412 -4.77 6.67 -38.14
CA GLU A 412 -3.75 6.31 -39.14
C GLU A 412 -2.82 5.18 -38.68
N ARG A 413 -2.78 4.89 -37.37
CA ARG A 413 -2.01 3.79 -36.78
C ARG A 413 -2.76 2.46 -36.83
N ALA A 414 -4.09 2.47 -36.97
CA ALA A 414 -4.88 1.25 -36.97
C ALA A 414 -4.50 0.24 -38.08
N PRO A 415 -4.12 0.64 -39.31
CA PRO A 415 -3.73 -0.28 -40.38
C PRO A 415 -2.52 -1.19 -40.07
N SER A 416 -1.65 -0.84 -39.13
CA SER A 416 -0.52 -1.68 -38.74
C SER A 416 -0.88 -2.78 -37.74
N LEU A 417 -2.10 -2.75 -37.18
CA LEU A 417 -2.55 -3.72 -36.19
C LEU A 417 -2.97 -5.04 -36.85
N GLU A 418 -2.68 -6.15 -36.17
CA GLU A 418 -3.09 -7.49 -36.60
C GLU A 418 -4.62 -7.63 -36.76
N ASN A 419 -5.38 -6.97 -35.87
CA ASN A 419 -6.85 -6.96 -35.88
C ASN A 419 -7.47 -5.86 -36.77
N TYR A 420 -6.70 -5.20 -37.64
CA TYR A 420 -7.23 -4.18 -38.54
C TYR A 420 -8.28 -4.72 -39.52
N THR A 421 -8.11 -5.95 -40.01
CA THR A 421 -9.04 -6.56 -40.98
C THR A 421 -10.46 -6.66 -40.42
N ILE A 422 -10.59 -7.10 -39.17
CA ILE A 422 -11.91 -7.18 -38.52
C ILE A 422 -12.47 -5.79 -38.22
N LEU A 423 -11.63 -4.84 -37.79
CA LEU A 423 -12.02 -3.45 -37.59
C LEU A 423 -12.61 -2.85 -38.87
N LYS A 424 -11.89 -2.98 -39.99
CA LYS A 424 -12.32 -2.48 -41.29
C LYS A 424 -13.66 -3.07 -41.71
N LYS A 425 -13.87 -4.38 -41.52
CA LYS A 425 -15.15 -5.02 -41.88
C LYS A 425 -16.29 -4.63 -40.94
N MET A 426 -16.03 -4.55 -39.64
CA MET A 426 -17.01 -4.12 -38.65
C MET A 426 -17.43 -2.67 -38.88
N PHE A 427 -16.48 -1.77 -39.17
CA PHE A 427 -16.76 -0.38 -39.49
C PHE A 427 -17.58 -0.20 -40.77
N ASN A 428 -17.22 -0.91 -41.84
CA ASN A 428 -17.97 -0.87 -43.11
C ASN A 428 -19.27 -1.70 -43.06
N GLU A 429 -19.62 -2.24 -41.89
CA GLU A 429 -20.82 -3.05 -41.67
C GLU A 429 -20.95 -4.20 -42.66
N HIS A 430 -19.81 -4.79 -43.04
CA HIS A 430 -19.77 -6.00 -43.83
C HIS A 430 -20.13 -7.21 -42.96
N ILE A 431 -20.78 -8.20 -43.57
CA ILE A 431 -21.01 -9.50 -42.94
C ILE A 431 -19.67 -10.19 -42.70
N ILE A 432 -19.44 -10.64 -41.46
CA ILE A 432 -18.25 -11.35 -41.02
C ILE A 432 -18.45 -12.84 -41.22
N ARG A 433 -17.57 -13.48 -42.00
CA ARG A 433 -17.66 -14.90 -42.31
C ARG A 433 -17.01 -15.77 -41.23
N PRO A 434 -17.40 -17.05 -41.08
CA PRO A 434 -16.87 -17.94 -40.04
C PRO A 434 -15.34 -18.06 -40.00
N ASP A 435 -14.66 -18.09 -41.14
CA ASP A 435 -13.20 -18.20 -41.17
C ASP A 435 -12.50 -16.94 -40.64
N GLU A 436 -13.14 -15.78 -40.80
CA GLU A 436 -12.65 -14.49 -40.31
C GLU A 436 -12.88 -14.36 -38.80
N VAL A 437 -14.00 -14.91 -38.32
CA VAL A 437 -14.26 -15.05 -36.89
C VAL A 437 -13.17 -15.91 -36.25
N LYS A 438 -12.86 -17.08 -36.83
CA LYS A 438 -11.80 -17.97 -36.32
C LYS A 438 -10.42 -17.30 -36.31
N GLY A 439 -10.10 -16.55 -37.35
CA GLY A 439 -8.86 -15.78 -37.42
C GLY A 439 -8.75 -14.74 -36.31
N PHE A 440 -9.84 -13.98 -36.06
CA PHE A 440 -9.86 -13.01 -34.97
C PHE A 440 -9.89 -13.67 -33.58
N GLU A 441 -10.64 -14.76 -33.42
CA GLU A 441 -10.75 -15.53 -32.18
C GLU A 441 -9.38 -16.01 -31.68
N ALA A 442 -8.47 -16.35 -32.59
CA ALA A 442 -7.10 -16.76 -32.26
C ALA A 442 -6.25 -15.64 -31.61
N THR A 443 -6.63 -14.37 -31.79
CA THR A 443 -5.94 -13.21 -31.18
C THR A 443 -6.51 -12.82 -29.82
N LEU A 444 -7.62 -13.45 -29.39
CA LEU A 444 -8.31 -13.12 -28.16
C LEU A 444 -7.68 -13.76 -26.91
N LYS A 445 -7.73 -13.02 -25.80
CA LYS A 445 -7.34 -13.51 -24.49
C LYS A 445 -8.33 -14.58 -23.98
N PRO A 446 -7.91 -15.51 -23.10
CA PRO A 446 -8.77 -16.58 -22.59
C PRO A 446 -10.11 -16.11 -22.02
N HIS A 447 -10.14 -14.97 -21.31
CA HIS A 447 -11.36 -14.45 -20.70
C HIS A 447 -12.38 -13.90 -21.73
N HIS A 448 -11.95 -13.49 -22.92
CA HIS A 448 -12.86 -13.11 -24.02
C HIS A 448 -13.58 -14.32 -24.62
N LEU A 449 -12.98 -15.51 -24.52
CA LEU A 449 -13.53 -16.78 -25.02
C LEU A 449 -14.52 -17.42 -24.05
N ALA A 450 -14.80 -16.77 -22.92
CA ALA A 450 -15.73 -17.28 -21.92
C ALA A 450 -17.13 -17.50 -22.52
N ARG A 451 -17.70 -18.67 -22.25
CA ARG A 451 -19.03 -19.02 -22.74
C ARG A 451 -20.10 -18.10 -22.15
N VAL A 452 -21.11 -17.83 -22.95
CA VAL A 452 -22.30 -17.07 -22.54
C VAL A 452 -23.41 -18.06 -22.19
N ALA A 453 -24.12 -17.82 -21.09
CA ALA A 453 -25.27 -18.62 -20.73
C ALA A 453 -26.40 -18.41 -21.74
N GLN A 454 -26.95 -19.49 -22.28
CA GLN A 454 -28.11 -19.42 -23.16
C GLN A 454 -29.32 -18.83 -22.42
N SER A 455 -29.96 -17.86 -23.05
CA SER A 455 -31.18 -17.24 -22.53
C SER A 455 -32.31 -18.28 -22.42
N GLN A 456 -33.27 -18.03 -21.54
CA GLN A 456 -34.54 -18.78 -21.50
C GLN A 456 -35.21 -18.81 -22.89
N ASN A 457 -35.14 -17.70 -23.63
CA ASN A 457 -35.69 -17.60 -24.98
C ASN A 457 -34.89 -18.43 -26.00
N ASP A 458 -33.56 -18.50 -25.87
CA ASP A 458 -32.72 -19.35 -26.74
C ASP A 458 -33.04 -20.84 -26.51
N LYS A 459 -33.30 -21.22 -25.25
CA LYS A 459 -33.75 -22.57 -24.90
C LYS A 459 -35.17 -22.87 -25.41
N LEU A 460 -36.04 -21.87 -25.42
CA LEU A 460 -37.38 -22.00 -25.99
C LEU A 460 -37.32 -22.18 -27.52
N ALA A 461 -36.49 -21.38 -28.19
CA ALA A 461 -36.22 -21.51 -29.62
C ALA A 461 -35.62 -22.89 -29.95
N ALA A 462 -34.74 -23.43 -29.11
CA ALA A 462 -34.22 -24.79 -29.23
C ALA A 462 -35.32 -25.86 -29.21
N ARG A 463 -36.29 -25.74 -28.29
CA ARG A 463 -37.43 -26.66 -28.21
C ARG A 463 -38.35 -26.54 -29.42
N LYS A 464 -38.57 -25.33 -29.92
CA LYS A 464 -39.38 -25.09 -31.12
C LYS A 464 -38.72 -25.65 -32.37
N ALA A 465 -37.41 -25.46 -32.52
CA ALA A 465 -36.63 -26.06 -33.61
C ALA A 465 -36.64 -27.60 -33.58
N ALA A 466 -36.62 -28.20 -32.38
CA ALA A 466 -36.76 -29.65 -32.24
C ALA A 466 -38.17 -30.17 -32.60
N ALA A 467 -39.21 -29.39 -32.34
CA ALA A 467 -40.60 -29.74 -32.66
C ALA A 467 -40.93 -29.56 -34.15
N ASP A 468 -40.38 -28.52 -34.79
CA ASP A 468 -40.56 -28.27 -36.24
C ASP A 468 -39.85 -29.33 -37.11
N ASN A 469 -38.86 -30.07 -36.57
CA ASN A 469 -38.23 -31.21 -37.25
C ASN A 469 -39.10 -32.49 -37.28
N ASP A 470 -40.15 -32.57 -36.46
CA ASP A 470 -41.04 -33.75 -36.33
C ASP A 470 -42.39 -33.57 -37.07
N GLY A 471 -42.62 -32.41 -37.69
CA GLY A 471 -43.90 -32.04 -38.30
C GLY A 471 -43.76 -31.48 -39.71
N ASP A 472 -44.17 -32.30 -40.68
CA ASP A 472 -44.57 -31.95 -42.05
C ASP A 472 -43.54 -31.12 -42.86
N THR A 473 -42.60 -31.83 -43.49
CA THR A 473 -41.72 -31.28 -44.52
C THR A 473 -42.55 -30.98 -45.77
N ASP A 474 -43.14 -29.79 -45.84
CA ASP A 474 -43.73 -29.30 -47.09
C ASP A 474 -42.63 -29.21 -48.16
N MET A 475 -42.94 -29.72 -49.35
CA MET A 475 -42.03 -30.10 -50.43
C MET A 475 -41.45 -28.90 -51.20
N THR A 476 -40.79 -27.96 -50.53
CA THR A 476 -40.02 -26.91 -51.21
C THR A 476 -38.69 -26.62 -50.51
N ASP A 477 -37.60 -26.90 -51.22
CA ASP A 477 -36.19 -26.59 -50.96
C ASP A 477 -35.41 -27.48 -49.97
N ALA A 478 -35.31 -28.76 -50.33
CA ALA A 478 -34.52 -29.81 -49.65
C ALA A 478 -32.98 -29.65 -49.72
N ASP A 479 -32.44 -28.56 -50.30
CA ASP A 479 -30.99 -28.40 -50.55
C ASP A 479 -30.30 -27.31 -49.70
N THR A 480 -31.02 -26.65 -48.78
CA THR A 480 -30.37 -25.65 -47.91
C THR A 480 -30.02 -26.28 -46.55
N PRO A 481 -28.73 -26.52 -46.23
CA PRO A 481 -28.35 -27.02 -44.91
C PRO A 481 -28.75 -26.02 -43.84
N GLN A 482 -29.80 -26.36 -43.08
CA GLN A 482 -30.37 -25.49 -42.07
C GLN A 482 -29.63 -25.66 -40.75
N SER A 483 -29.04 -24.59 -40.23
CA SER A 483 -28.28 -24.65 -38.98
C SER A 483 -29.18 -24.99 -37.79
N THR A 484 -28.70 -25.88 -36.92
CA THR A 484 -29.39 -26.27 -35.68
C THR A 484 -28.96 -25.44 -34.48
N ARG A 485 -28.12 -24.42 -34.68
CA ARG A 485 -27.63 -23.56 -33.59
C ARG A 485 -28.75 -22.70 -33.03
N THR A 486 -28.91 -22.73 -31.72
CA THR A 486 -30.06 -22.13 -31.04
C THR A 486 -29.76 -20.76 -30.44
N GLY A 487 -28.53 -20.26 -30.59
CA GLY A 487 -28.09 -18.98 -30.08
C GLY A 487 -26.57 -18.88 -29.96
N PRO A 488 -26.06 -17.76 -29.46
CA PRO A 488 -24.63 -17.52 -29.30
C PRO A 488 -24.00 -18.39 -28.20
N THR A 489 -22.77 -18.85 -28.42
CA THR A 489 -22.02 -19.66 -27.44
C THR A 489 -20.96 -18.88 -26.67
N THR A 490 -20.37 -17.86 -27.28
CA THR A 490 -19.31 -17.01 -26.69
C THR A 490 -19.69 -15.53 -26.80
N VAL A 491 -18.94 -14.66 -26.11
CA VAL A 491 -19.13 -13.21 -26.21
C VAL A 491 -18.87 -12.73 -27.64
N LEU A 492 -17.78 -13.19 -28.26
CA LEU A 492 -17.46 -12.88 -29.65
C LEU A 492 -18.57 -13.33 -30.60
N ASP A 493 -19.03 -14.58 -30.44
CA ASP A 493 -20.08 -15.15 -31.28
C ASP A 493 -21.38 -14.33 -31.18
N LYS A 494 -21.76 -13.90 -29.97
CA LYS A 494 -22.88 -12.98 -29.79
C LYS A 494 -22.66 -11.66 -30.53
N ALA A 495 -21.50 -11.02 -30.36
CA ALA A 495 -21.21 -9.73 -30.98
C ALA A 495 -21.21 -9.82 -32.52
N VAL A 496 -20.66 -10.89 -33.09
CA VAL A 496 -20.65 -11.14 -34.53
C VAL A 496 -22.04 -11.39 -35.08
N LEU A 497 -22.87 -12.19 -34.40
CA LEU A 497 -24.24 -12.46 -34.85
C LEU A 497 -25.10 -11.20 -34.84
N GLU A 498 -25.00 -10.40 -33.77
CA GLU A 498 -25.70 -9.11 -33.68
C GLU A 498 -25.21 -8.12 -34.74
N HIS A 499 -23.90 -8.08 -34.99
CA HIS A 499 -23.30 -7.29 -36.06
C HIS A 499 -23.80 -7.71 -37.44
N ASN A 500 -23.74 -9.00 -37.76
CA ASN A 500 -24.17 -9.54 -39.05
C ASN A 500 -25.67 -9.30 -39.29
N LEU A 501 -26.49 -9.27 -38.24
CA LEU A 501 -27.90 -8.91 -38.34
C LEU A 501 -28.09 -7.42 -38.70
N LEU A 502 -27.31 -6.50 -38.11
CA LEU A 502 -27.31 -5.10 -38.55
C LEU A 502 -26.77 -4.94 -39.96
N SER A 503 -25.73 -5.68 -40.33
CA SER A 503 -25.23 -5.70 -41.72
C SER A 503 -26.32 -6.14 -42.70
N ALA A 504 -27.09 -7.18 -42.33
CA ALA A 504 -28.20 -7.66 -43.14
C ALA A 504 -29.29 -6.59 -43.30
N SER A 505 -29.59 -5.80 -42.26
CA SER A 505 -30.59 -4.73 -42.33
C SER A 505 -30.22 -3.61 -43.30
N LYS A 506 -28.95 -3.49 -43.70
CA LYS A 506 -28.50 -2.52 -44.71
C LYS A 506 -28.52 -3.05 -46.14
N ILE A 507 -28.60 -4.37 -46.30
CA ILE A 507 -28.54 -5.05 -47.60
C ILE A 507 -29.94 -5.46 -48.07
N TYR A 508 -30.80 -5.89 -47.14
CA TYR A 508 -32.12 -6.41 -47.44
C TYR A 508 -33.22 -5.43 -47.02
N ASN A 509 -34.26 -5.29 -47.85
CA ASN A 509 -35.52 -4.66 -47.43
C ASN A 509 -36.32 -5.59 -46.51
N ASN A 510 -36.34 -6.87 -46.84
CA ASN A 510 -36.94 -7.92 -46.04
C ASN A 510 -36.21 -9.26 -46.27
N ILE A 511 -36.30 -10.17 -45.30
CA ILE A 511 -35.72 -11.51 -45.38
C ILE A 511 -36.55 -12.48 -44.54
N THR A 512 -36.68 -13.73 -45.00
CA THR A 512 -37.36 -14.78 -44.22
C THR A 512 -36.50 -15.22 -43.03
N PHE A 513 -37.11 -15.78 -41.98
CA PHE A 513 -36.33 -16.32 -40.85
C PHE A 513 -35.41 -17.46 -41.27
N ALA A 514 -35.78 -18.23 -42.31
CA ALA A 514 -34.93 -19.28 -42.87
C ALA A 514 -33.69 -18.69 -43.57
N GLY A 515 -33.88 -17.67 -44.43
CA GLY A 515 -32.78 -16.98 -45.09
C GLY A 515 -31.86 -16.26 -44.10
N LEU A 516 -32.44 -15.60 -43.10
CA LEU A 516 -31.67 -14.95 -42.04
C LEU A 516 -30.90 -15.96 -41.18
N GLY A 517 -31.52 -17.09 -40.85
CA GLY A 517 -30.87 -18.19 -40.14
C GLY A 517 -29.68 -18.77 -40.93
N ALA A 518 -29.83 -18.98 -42.23
CA ALA A 518 -28.73 -19.42 -43.09
C ALA A 518 -27.57 -18.41 -43.14
N LEU A 519 -27.87 -17.10 -43.15
CA LEU A 519 -26.87 -16.04 -43.13
C LEU A 519 -26.09 -15.98 -41.81
N LEU A 520 -26.80 -16.17 -40.69
CA LEU A 520 -26.24 -16.07 -39.35
C LEU A 520 -25.71 -17.41 -38.81
N ASP A 521 -25.86 -18.52 -39.52
CA ASP A 521 -25.64 -19.87 -39.00
C ASP A 521 -26.44 -20.13 -37.70
N LEU A 522 -27.75 -19.84 -37.75
CA LEU A 522 -28.71 -20.05 -36.68
C LEU A 522 -29.97 -20.76 -37.18
N ALA A 523 -30.65 -21.47 -36.29
CA ALA A 523 -32.00 -21.94 -36.54
C ALA A 523 -32.96 -20.76 -36.76
N PRO A 524 -33.99 -20.86 -37.62
CA PRO A 524 -34.89 -19.75 -37.92
C PRO A 524 -35.53 -19.11 -36.68
N ALA A 525 -35.97 -19.93 -35.72
CA ALA A 525 -36.55 -19.47 -34.46
C ALA A 525 -35.53 -18.72 -33.58
N ALA A 526 -34.25 -19.08 -33.66
CA ALA A 526 -33.17 -18.41 -32.94
C ALA A 526 -32.82 -17.06 -33.60
N ALA A 527 -32.80 -17.00 -34.93
CA ALA A 527 -32.62 -15.76 -35.67
C ALA A 527 -33.76 -14.76 -35.38
N GLU A 528 -35.02 -15.21 -35.37
CA GLU A 528 -36.18 -14.40 -34.96
C GLU A 528 -36.01 -13.87 -33.53
N THR A 529 -35.60 -14.74 -32.60
CA THR A 529 -35.42 -14.37 -31.19
C THR A 529 -34.35 -13.31 -31.00
N MET A 530 -33.24 -13.42 -31.74
CA MET A 530 -32.17 -12.42 -31.74
C MET A 530 -32.65 -11.09 -32.30
N ALA A 531 -33.32 -11.09 -33.45
CA ALA A 531 -33.85 -9.87 -34.06
C ALA A 531 -34.86 -9.18 -33.17
N ARG A 532 -35.79 -9.93 -32.56
CA ARG A 532 -36.76 -9.41 -31.60
C ARG A 532 -36.07 -8.70 -30.42
N ARG A 533 -34.98 -9.27 -29.90
CA ARG A 533 -34.21 -8.65 -28.82
C ARG A 533 -33.59 -7.33 -29.27
N MET A 534 -32.93 -7.30 -30.42
CA MET A 534 -32.29 -6.08 -30.93
C MET A 534 -33.29 -4.97 -31.24
N ILE A 535 -34.49 -5.30 -31.73
CA ILE A 535 -35.58 -4.34 -31.91
C ILE A 535 -36.08 -3.81 -30.56
N GLY A 536 -36.33 -4.70 -29.59
CA GLY A 536 -36.80 -4.31 -28.26
C GLY A 536 -35.80 -3.45 -27.48
N GLU A 537 -34.50 -3.61 -27.75
CA GLU A 537 -33.43 -2.79 -27.17
C GLU A 537 -33.17 -1.48 -27.96
N GLY A 538 -33.91 -1.22 -29.04
CA GLY A 538 -33.74 -0.03 -29.88
C GLY A 538 -32.42 -0.01 -30.67
N ARG A 539 -31.80 -1.18 -30.88
CA ARG A 539 -30.53 -1.32 -31.61
C ARG A 539 -30.72 -1.69 -33.07
N LEU A 540 -31.89 -2.22 -33.45
CA LEU A 540 -32.27 -2.59 -34.82
C LEU A 540 -33.64 -2.00 -35.14
N HIS A 541 -33.76 -1.24 -36.23
CA HIS A 541 -35.04 -0.71 -36.70
C HIS A 541 -35.66 -1.67 -37.72
N ALA A 542 -36.60 -2.49 -37.27
CA ALA A 542 -37.27 -3.47 -38.11
C ALA A 542 -38.63 -3.87 -37.52
N SER A 543 -39.48 -4.44 -38.36
CA SER A 543 -40.77 -5.04 -37.99
C SER A 543 -40.74 -6.54 -38.29
N ILE A 544 -41.34 -7.33 -37.40
CA ILE A 544 -41.39 -8.81 -37.50
C ILE A 544 -42.81 -9.23 -37.83
N ASP A 545 -43.01 -9.93 -38.94
CA ASP A 545 -44.24 -10.63 -39.27
C ASP A 545 -44.08 -12.12 -38.93
N GLN A 546 -44.69 -12.53 -37.82
CA GLN A 546 -44.62 -13.91 -37.32
C GLN A 546 -45.45 -14.89 -38.15
N VAL A 547 -46.50 -14.42 -38.83
CA VAL A 547 -47.37 -15.27 -39.66
C VAL A 547 -46.67 -15.58 -40.98
N ALA A 548 -46.13 -14.54 -41.63
CA ALA A 548 -45.38 -14.68 -42.88
C ALA A 548 -43.92 -15.17 -42.68
N LYS A 549 -43.48 -15.31 -41.42
CA LYS A 549 -42.12 -15.73 -41.03
C LYS A 549 -41.01 -14.88 -41.67
N LEU A 550 -41.20 -13.57 -41.71
CA LEU A 550 -40.26 -12.61 -42.30
C LEU A 550 -40.01 -11.40 -41.40
N ILE A 551 -38.84 -10.80 -41.59
CA ILE A 551 -38.48 -9.51 -41.01
C ILE A 551 -38.39 -8.47 -42.11
N SER A 552 -38.95 -7.28 -41.89
CA SER A 552 -38.87 -6.12 -42.77
C SER A 552 -38.08 -5.03 -42.08
N PHE A 553 -36.99 -4.59 -42.70
CA PHE A 553 -36.10 -3.58 -42.15
C PHE A 553 -36.57 -2.18 -42.51
N ASP A 554 -36.42 -1.25 -41.57
CA ASP A 554 -36.81 0.14 -41.77
C ASP A 554 -35.58 0.98 -42.15
N HIS A 555 -35.58 1.49 -43.39
CA HIS A 555 -34.50 2.32 -43.93
C HIS A 555 -34.72 3.82 -43.74
N THR A 556 -35.84 4.24 -43.17
CA THR A 556 -36.20 5.67 -43.02
C THR A 556 -35.38 6.35 -41.93
N HIS A 557 -35.08 5.61 -40.86
CA HIS A 557 -34.25 6.08 -39.76
C HIS A 557 -32.78 6.32 -40.17
N ASP A 558 -32.24 5.52 -41.07
CA ASP A 558 -30.87 5.69 -41.57
C ASP A 558 -30.75 6.96 -42.45
N ALA A 559 -31.75 7.22 -43.29
CA ALA A 559 -31.80 8.42 -44.15
C ALA A 559 -31.83 9.73 -43.33
N ARG A 560 -32.58 9.75 -42.23
CA ARG A 560 -32.67 10.91 -41.32
C ARG A 560 -31.40 11.12 -40.48
N GLN A 561 -30.63 10.06 -40.25
CA GLN A 561 -29.39 10.12 -39.47
C GLN A 561 -28.19 10.57 -40.32
N ASP A 562 -28.15 10.21 -41.60
CA ASP A 562 -27.17 10.76 -42.58
C ASP A 562 -27.31 12.29 -42.72
N ASP A 563 -28.53 12.83 -42.62
CA ASP A 563 -28.82 14.27 -42.65
C ASP A 563 -28.22 15.02 -41.44
N ALA A 564 -28.14 14.37 -40.29
CA ALA A 564 -27.42 14.88 -39.11
C ALA A 564 -25.91 14.53 -39.15
N ALA A 565 -25.51 13.49 -39.89
CA ALA A 565 -24.14 12.99 -39.96
C ALA A 565 -23.21 13.78 -40.89
N GLY A 566 -23.71 14.80 -41.60
CA GLY A 566 -22.87 15.89 -42.09
C GLY A 566 -22.01 16.53 -40.99
N GLY A 567 -22.39 16.36 -39.71
CA GLY A 567 -21.64 16.71 -38.51
C GLY A 567 -20.58 15.70 -38.04
N ALA A 568 -20.21 14.67 -38.82
CA ALA A 568 -19.10 13.76 -38.48
C ALA A 568 -17.71 14.42 -38.61
N GLY A 569 -17.66 15.73 -38.84
CA GLY A 569 -16.49 16.59 -38.87
C GLY A 569 -16.56 17.72 -37.84
N GLY A 570 -16.61 17.40 -36.54
CA GLY A 570 -16.07 18.24 -35.46
C GLY A 570 -16.42 19.74 -35.41
N LEU A 571 -17.53 20.18 -35.98
CA LEU A 571 -17.96 21.58 -36.00
C LEU A 571 -19.46 21.65 -35.69
N GLY A 572 -19.77 21.85 -34.41
CA GLY A 572 -21.07 22.36 -33.95
C GLY A 572 -22.27 21.44 -34.14
N ASP A 573 -22.95 21.17 -33.02
CA ASP A 573 -24.27 20.54 -33.01
C ASP A 573 -25.30 21.54 -33.61
N VAL A 574 -25.43 21.55 -34.95
CA VAL A 574 -26.55 22.20 -35.62
C VAL A 574 -27.63 21.14 -35.72
N VAL A 575 -28.55 21.16 -34.76
CA VAL A 575 -29.80 20.41 -34.84
C VAL A 575 -30.59 21.00 -36.01
N GLN A 576 -30.42 20.43 -37.19
CA GLN A 576 -31.32 20.70 -38.30
C GLN A 576 -32.61 19.94 -37.98
N GLU A 577 -33.65 20.66 -37.53
CA GLU A 577 -34.99 20.10 -37.46
C GLU A 577 -35.41 19.70 -38.88
N VAL A 578 -35.29 18.42 -39.19
CA VAL A 578 -35.86 17.85 -40.41
C VAL A 578 -37.37 17.85 -40.18
N GLU A 579 -38.11 18.64 -40.96
CA GLU A 579 -39.58 18.59 -40.98
C GLU A 579 -40.01 17.14 -41.22
N ASP A 580 -40.69 16.53 -40.24
CA ASP A 580 -41.26 15.20 -40.39
C ASP A 580 -42.44 15.30 -41.35
N THR A 581 -42.16 15.10 -42.64
CA THR A 581 -43.18 15.13 -43.70
C THR A 581 -44.19 13.98 -43.57
N GLY A 582 -43.98 13.04 -42.63
CA GLY A 582 -44.87 11.92 -42.35
C GLY A 582 -44.90 10.85 -43.45
N ALA A 583 -44.05 10.97 -44.47
CA ALA A 583 -44.02 10.06 -45.62
C ALA A 583 -42.61 9.44 -45.81
N PRO A 584 -42.39 8.22 -45.29
CA PRO A 584 -41.17 7.42 -45.47
C PRO A 584 -40.57 7.38 -46.88
N GLU A 585 -41.42 7.33 -47.91
CA GLU A 585 -41.00 7.21 -49.30
C GLU A 585 -40.58 8.55 -49.91
N THR A 586 -41.08 9.68 -49.41
CA THR A 586 -40.61 11.00 -49.84
C THR A 586 -39.22 11.29 -49.28
N ASP A 587 -38.95 10.89 -48.03
CA ASP A 587 -37.61 11.02 -47.44
C ASP A 587 -36.55 10.27 -48.27
N LYS A 588 -36.88 9.05 -48.74
CA LYS A 588 -36.01 8.28 -49.65
C LYS A 588 -35.82 8.96 -51.00
N TRP A 589 -36.88 9.53 -51.56
CA TRP A 589 -36.81 10.25 -52.83
C TRP A 589 -35.91 11.49 -52.72
N ASP A 590 -36.07 12.27 -51.66
CA ASP A 590 -35.25 13.44 -51.36
C ASP A 590 -33.77 13.08 -51.17
N LEU A 591 -33.48 11.95 -50.51
CA LEU A 591 -32.11 11.44 -50.39
C LEU A 591 -31.51 11.10 -51.77
N GLN A 592 -32.27 10.50 -52.68
CA GLN A 592 -31.79 10.18 -54.03
C GLN A 592 -31.53 11.44 -54.87
N ILE A 593 -32.38 12.46 -54.75
CA ILE A 593 -32.16 13.76 -55.40
C ILE A 593 -30.82 14.36 -54.92
N ARG A 594 -30.61 14.38 -53.60
CA ARG A 594 -29.36 14.91 -52.99
C ARG A 594 -28.12 14.14 -53.44
N LYS A 595 -28.17 12.80 -53.44
CA LYS A 595 -27.07 11.95 -53.95
C LYS A 595 -26.75 12.23 -55.42
N SER A 596 -27.79 12.40 -56.24
CA SER A 596 -27.63 12.71 -57.66
C SER A 596 -27.01 14.09 -57.85
N ALA A 597 -27.48 15.10 -57.12
CA ALA A 597 -26.93 16.47 -57.16
C ALA A 597 -25.46 16.51 -56.73
N SER A 598 -25.11 15.88 -55.59
CA SER A 598 -23.73 15.78 -55.11
C SER A 598 -22.80 15.04 -56.08
N SER A 599 -23.32 14.02 -56.77
CA SER A 599 -22.56 13.31 -57.81
C SER A 599 -22.26 14.22 -59.00
N VAL A 600 -23.23 15.04 -59.43
CA VAL A 600 -23.02 16.03 -60.49
C VAL A 600 -21.97 17.05 -60.08
N GLU A 601 -22.02 17.59 -58.86
CA GLU A 601 -21.00 18.51 -58.34
C GLU A 601 -19.61 17.89 -58.34
N SER A 602 -19.49 16.64 -57.87
CA SER A 602 -18.23 15.90 -57.83
C SER A 602 -17.65 15.68 -59.23
N ILE A 603 -18.50 15.33 -60.21
CA ILE A 603 -18.10 15.18 -61.62
C ILE A 603 -17.64 16.53 -62.18
N VAL A 604 -18.38 17.61 -61.94
CA VAL A 604 -18.01 18.96 -62.41
C VAL A 604 -16.67 19.39 -61.80
N GLN A 605 -16.45 19.14 -60.51
CA GLN A 605 -15.20 19.44 -59.84
C GLN A 605 -14.03 18.66 -60.44
N TYR A 606 -14.21 17.35 -60.67
CA TYR A 606 -13.19 16.51 -61.34
C TYR A 606 -12.88 17.01 -62.76
N LEU A 607 -13.90 17.38 -63.53
CA LEU A 607 -13.73 17.94 -64.87
C LEU A 607 -12.97 19.28 -64.85
N ARG A 608 -13.20 20.12 -63.83
CA ARG A 608 -12.44 21.36 -63.62
C ARG A 608 -10.98 21.08 -63.28
N GLU A 609 -10.71 20.15 -62.38
CA GLU A 609 -9.34 19.75 -62.01
C GLU A 609 -8.55 19.20 -63.21
N LYS A 610 -9.23 18.47 -64.10
CA LYS A 610 -8.67 17.97 -65.35
C LYS A 610 -8.63 19.00 -66.49
N GLN A 611 -9.07 20.24 -66.24
CA GLN A 611 -9.16 21.33 -67.23
C GLN A 611 -9.98 20.97 -68.48
N LEU A 612 -10.96 20.07 -68.35
CA LEU A 612 -11.79 19.61 -69.46
C LEU A 612 -13.01 20.51 -69.70
N VAL A 613 -13.26 21.47 -68.82
CA VAL A 613 -14.35 22.44 -68.93
C VAL A 613 -13.78 23.83 -68.66
N SER A 614 -13.93 24.76 -69.61
CA SER A 614 -13.53 26.15 -69.47
C SER A 614 -14.60 26.94 -68.71
N VAL A 615 -14.18 27.69 -67.69
CA VAL A 615 -15.04 28.68 -67.02
C VAL A 615 -15.27 29.83 -67.99
N SER A 616 -16.53 30.11 -68.33
CA SER A 616 -16.94 31.41 -68.88
C SER A 616 -17.02 32.44 -67.77
#